data_AF-A0A7X9DG69-F1
#
_entry.id   AF-A0A7X9DG69-F1
#
_cell.length_a   1.000
_cell.length_b   1.000
_cell.length_c   1.000
_cell.angle_alpha   90.00
_cell.angle_beta   90.00
_cell.angle_gamma   90.00
#
_symmetry.space_group_name_H-M   'P 1'
#
loop_
_entity.id
_entity.type
_entity.pdbx_description
1 polymer ?
#
loop_
_entity_poly.entity_id
_entity_poly.type
_entity_poly.pdbx_seq_one_letter_code
_entity_poly.pdbx_strand_id
1 'polypeptide(L)'
;MIDNLASTTKLCIILHAHLPYVRNPKNTLPLEEVWLYQNIAECYIPLVQMCQRLIKKHILPSIALSISPTLLTMLQQPYYHKRFRKWIHSVLDAITLLKKKNTKAYDALN
;
A
#
# COMPACT_ATOMS: atom_id res chain seq x y z
N MET A 1 -6.14 50.36 2.80
CA MET A 1 -5.13 49.68 3.62
C MET A 1 -5.77 48.36 4.05
N ILE A 2 -5.73 47.37 3.15
CA ILE A 2 -5.07 46.06 3.35
C ILE A 2 -5.64 45.43 4.63
N ASP A 3 -6.60 44.51 4.53
CA ASP A 3 -6.20 43.11 4.46
C ASP A 3 -6.90 42.27 3.38
N ASN A 4 -6.02 41.65 2.62
CA ASN A 4 -6.23 40.61 1.65
C ASN A 4 -6.93 39.42 2.35
N LEU A 5 -8.26 39.33 2.25
CA LEU A 5 -8.97 38.06 2.42
C LEU A 5 -8.53 37.16 1.26
N ALA A 6 -7.33 36.59 1.38
CA ALA A 6 -6.96 35.43 0.62
C ALA A 6 -8.00 34.36 0.96
N SER A 7 -8.97 34.20 0.07
CA SER A 7 -9.90 33.08 0.07
C SER A 7 -9.07 31.81 0.26
N THR A 8 -9.04 31.30 1.49
CA THR A 8 -8.23 30.14 1.84
C THR A 8 -8.96 28.92 1.30
N THR A 9 -8.67 28.59 0.05
CA THR A 9 -9.24 27.42 -0.63
C THR A 9 -8.83 26.18 0.17
N LYS A 10 -9.83 25.46 0.68
CA LYS A 10 -9.63 24.20 1.40
C LYS A 10 -9.69 23.05 0.41
N LEU A 11 -8.63 22.23 0.38
CA LEU A 11 -8.59 20.98 -0.37
C LEU A 11 -8.90 19.82 0.57
N CYS A 12 -9.87 18.97 0.20
CA CYS A 12 -10.15 17.73 0.89
C CYS A 12 -9.83 16.55 -0.04
N ILE A 13 -8.86 15.72 0.35
CA ILE A 13 -8.55 14.47 -0.35
C ILE A 13 -9.18 13.33 0.44
N ILE A 14 -10.13 12.63 -0.19
CA ILE A 14 -10.80 11.45 0.37
C ILE A 14 -10.35 10.22 -0.42
N LEU A 15 -9.67 9.31 0.26
CA LEU A 15 -9.21 8.04 -0.29
C LEU A 15 -10.21 6.95 0.08
N HIS A 16 -10.70 6.20 -0.92
CA HIS A 16 -11.60 5.08 -0.69
C HIS A 16 -10.86 3.75 -0.95
N ALA A 17 -10.65 2.98 0.11
CA ALA A 17 -10.04 1.66 0.06
C ALA A 17 -11.12 0.59 0.22
N HIS A 18 -11.33 -0.18 -0.84
CA HIS A 18 -12.29 -1.28 -0.88
C HIS A 18 -11.69 -2.50 -1.57
N LEU A 19 -11.99 -3.67 -1.02
CA LEU A 19 -11.76 -4.94 -1.68
C LEU A 19 -12.89 -5.91 -1.28
N PRO A 20 -13.44 -6.70 -2.23
CA PRO A 20 -14.37 -7.78 -1.89
C PRO A 20 -13.65 -8.85 -1.07
N TYR A 21 -14.41 -9.76 -0.44
CA TYR A 21 -13.83 -10.83 0.35
C TYR A 21 -13.15 -11.87 -0.56
N VAL A 22 -11.84 -12.06 -0.41
CA VAL A 22 -11.02 -12.85 -1.37
C VAL A 22 -10.44 -14.15 -0.81
N ARG A 23 -10.94 -14.67 0.32
CA ARG A 23 -10.35 -15.86 0.96
C ARG A 23 -10.48 -17.10 0.05
N ASN A 24 -9.36 -17.72 -0.30
CA ASN A 24 -9.34 -18.95 -1.07
C ASN A 24 -8.29 -19.94 -0.52
N PRO A 25 -8.66 -20.80 0.44
CA PRO A 25 -7.72 -21.72 1.08
C PRO A 25 -7.31 -22.90 0.20
N LYS A 26 -8.06 -23.19 -0.88
CA LYS A 26 -7.80 -24.35 -1.75
C LYS A 26 -6.60 -24.13 -2.67
N ASN A 27 -6.26 -22.88 -2.95
CA ASN A 27 -5.16 -22.53 -3.85
C ASN A 27 -3.96 -22.01 -3.06
N THR A 28 -2.75 -22.35 -3.50
CA THR A 28 -1.51 -21.91 -2.86
C THR A 28 -1.15 -20.46 -3.22
N LEU A 29 -1.60 -19.99 -4.39
CA LEU A 29 -1.44 -18.61 -4.88
C LEU A 29 -2.72 -18.14 -5.62
N PRO A 30 -3.84 -17.94 -4.91
CA PRO A 30 -5.07 -17.42 -5.51
C PRO A 30 -4.89 -15.96 -5.93
N LEU A 31 -5.24 -15.65 -7.19
CA LEU A 31 -5.11 -14.32 -7.77
C LEU A 31 -5.86 -13.26 -6.95
N GLU A 32 -7.00 -13.63 -6.39
CA GLU A 32 -7.85 -12.74 -5.61
C GLU A 32 -7.16 -12.30 -4.31
N GLU A 33 -6.45 -13.22 -3.63
CA GLU A 33 -5.66 -12.83 -2.46
C GLU A 33 -4.42 -12.03 -2.84
N VAL A 34 -3.84 -12.29 -4.03
CA VAL A 34 -2.71 -11.50 -4.54
C VAL A 34 -3.10 -10.03 -4.71
N TRP A 35 -4.33 -9.71 -5.10
CA TRP A 35 -4.81 -8.32 -5.14
C TRP A 35 -4.76 -7.65 -3.76
N LEU A 36 -5.13 -8.36 -2.70
CA LEU A 36 -5.00 -7.85 -1.34
C LEU A 36 -3.52 -7.60 -1.00
N TYR A 37 -2.64 -8.54 -1.35
CA TYR A 37 -1.21 -8.45 -1.05
C TYR A 37 -0.52 -7.30 -1.80
N GLN A 38 -0.83 -7.11 -3.08
CA GLN A 38 -0.36 -5.98 -3.87
C GLN A 38 -0.82 -4.65 -3.26
N ASN A 39 -2.10 -4.53 -2.91
CA ASN A 39 -2.62 -3.32 -2.27
C ASN A 39 -1.92 -3.02 -0.92
N ILE A 40 -1.64 -4.05 -0.12
CA ILE A 40 -0.88 -3.88 1.13
C ILE A 40 0.53 -3.33 0.85
N ALA A 41 1.26 -3.95 -0.10
CA ALA A 41 2.65 -3.62 -0.39
C ALA A 41 2.83 -2.29 -1.13
N GLU A 42 1.96 -2.00 -2.11
CA GLU A 42 2.14 -0.90 -3.06
C GLU A 42 1.32 0.34 -2.70
N CYS A 43 0.27 0.20 -1.87
CA CYS A 43 -0.62 1.32 -1.53
C CYS A 43 -0.67 1.58 -0.02
N TYR A 44 -1.11 0.60 0.78
CA TYR A 44 -1.45 0.86 2.19
C TYR A 44 -0.23 1.11 3.06
N ILE A 45 0.80 0.26 2.98
CA ILE A 45 2.06 0.48 3.73
C ILE A 45 2.73 1.79 3.29
N PRO A 46 2.93 2.06 1.98
CA PRO A 46 3.50 3.34 1.53
C PRO A 46 2.70 4.58 1.99
N LEU A 47 1.36 4.51 2.00
CA LEU A 47 0.51 5.59 2.47
C LEU A 47 0.70 5.86 3.97
N VAL A 48 0.74 4.80 4.78
CA VAL A 48 1.01 4.91 6.23
C VAL A 48 2.40 5.51 6.46
N GLN A 49 3.42 5.02 5.74
CA GLN A 49 4.78 5.55 5.82
C GLN A 49 4.84 7.03 5.43
N MET A 50 4.12 7.45 4.39
CA MET A 50 4.02 8.86 4.00
C MET A 50 3.41 9.70 5.13
N CYS A 51 2.31 9.25 5.73
CA CYS A 51 1.68 9.95 6.85
C CYS A 51 2.64 10.06 8.04
N GLN A 52 3.35 8.98 8.39
CA GLN A 52 4.37 8.98 9.45
C GLN A 52 5.50 9.98 9.16
N ARG A 53 5.97 10.09 7.91
CA ARG A 53 6.99 11.07 7.52
C ARG A 53 6.51 12.52 7.68
N LEU A 54 5.25 12.80 7.37
CA LEU A 54 4.66 14.13 7.58
C LEU A 54 4.54 14.47 9.06
N ILE A 55 4.04 13.53 9.86
CA ILE A 55 3.92 13.69 11.32
C ILE A 55 5.28 13.95 11.95
N LYS A 56 6.34 13.23 11.53
CA LYS A 56 7.72 13.46 11.99
C LYS A 56 8.24 14.87 11.67
N LYS A 57 7.71 15.52 10.64
CA LYS A 57 8.02 16.91 10.26
C LYS A 57 7.06 17.93 10.88
N HIS A 58 6.24 17.51 11.84
CA HIS A 58 5.18 18.33 12.46
C HIS A 58 4.13 18.85 11.46
N ILE A 59 3.90 18.11 10.37
CA ILE A 59 2.85 18.40 9.37
C ILE A 59 1.72 17.38 9.56
N LEU A 60 0.50 17.86 9.83
CA LEU A 60 -0.68 17.01 9.89
C LEU A 60 -1.12 16.60 8.47
N PRO A 61 -1.19 15.29 8.15
CA PRO A 61 -1.72 14.85 6.86
C PRO A 61 -3.18 15.28 6.67
N SER A 62 -3.46 16.09 5.64
CA SER A 62 -4.82 16.54 5.31
C SER A 62 -5.52 15.56 4.35
N ILE A 63 -5.71 14.31 4.80
CA ILE A 63 -6.41 13.26 4.05
C ILE A 63 -7.47 12.58 4.93
N ALA A 64 -8.56 12.16 4.31
CA ALA A 64 -9.54 11.25 4.91
C ALA A 64 -9.46 9.89 4.23
N LEU A 65 -9.56 8.80 5.00
CA LEU A 65 -9.50 7.43 4.50
C LEU A 65 -10.79 6.69 4.85
N SER A 66 -11.53 6.26 3.83
CA SER A 66 -12.68 5.37 3.95
C SER A 66 -12.20 3.93 3.69
N ILE A 67 -12.40 3.02 4.64
CA ILE A 67 -12.02 1.61 4.53
C ILE A 67 -13.29 0.76 4.62
N SER A 68 -13.51 -0.14 3.65
CA SER A 68 -14.68 -1.03 3.70
C SER A 68 -14.58 -2.01 4.88
N PRO A 69 -15.71 -2.39 5.52
CA PRO A 69 -15.71 -3.40 6.59
C PRO A 69 -15.11 -4.75 6.16
N THR A 70 -15.32 -5.14 4.91
CA THR A 70 -14.74 -6.37 4.32
C THR A 70 -13.22 -6.32 4.30
N LEU A 71 -12.65 -5.21 3.82
CA LEU A 71 -11.21 -5.01 3.74
C LEU A 71 -10.61 -4.96 5.14
N LEU A 72 -11.23 -4.20 6.06
CA LEU A 72 -10.78 -4.11 7.45
C LEU A 72 -10.75 -5.49 8.12
N THR A 73 -11.79 -6.29 7.92
CA THR A 73 -11.87 -7.66 8.44
C THR A 73 -10.70 -8.50 7.92
N MET A 74 -10.43 -8.47 6.61
CA MET A 74 -9.30 -9.22 6.03
C MET A 74 -7.95 -8.74 6.55
N LEU A 75 -7.73 -7.42 6.65
CA LEU A 75 -6.48 -6.85 7.15
C LEU A 75 -6.18 -7.24 8.60
N GLN A 76 -7.18 -7.62 9.40
CA GLN A 76 -7.00 -8.06 10.78
C GLN A 76 -6.72 -9.57 10.93
N GLN A 77 -6.97 -10.40 9.91
CA GLN A 77 -6.84 -11.84 10.07
C GLN A 77 -5.37 -12.31 9.98
N PRO A 78 -4.90 -13.13 10.93
CA PRO A 78 -3.58 -13.77 10.86
C PRO A 78 -3.36 -14.62 9.61
N TYR A 79 -4.45 -15.15 9.04
CA TYR A 79 -4.44 -15.88 7.77
C TYR A 79 -3.76 -15.09 6.64
N TYR A 80 -4.20 -13.84 6.43
CA TYR A 80 -3.65 -13.00 5.37
C TYR A 80 -2.25 -12.50 5.72
N HIS A 81 -1.96 -12.24 7.00
CA HIS A 81 -0.61 -11.82 7.41
C HIS A 81 0.45 -12.89 7.09
N LYS A 82 0.16 -14.15 7.40
CA LYS A 82 1.07 -15.28 7.13
C LYS A 82 1.30 -15.45 5.62
N ARG A 83 0.23 -15.37 4.83
CA ARG A 83 0.30 -15.57 3.38
C ARG A 83 0.91 -14.37 2.65
N PHE A 84 0.62 -13.15 3.10
CA PHE A 84 1.28 -11.93 2.63
C PHE A 84 2.80 -12.02 2.81
N ARG A 85 3.28 -12.42 4.00
CA ARG A 85 4.72 -12.64 4.24
C ARG A 85 5.32 -13.66 3.27
N LYS A 86 4.64 -14.80 3.06
CA LYS A 86 5.10 -15.80 2.10
C LYS A 86 5.17 -15.24 0.68
N TRP A 87 4.13 -14.51 0.26
CA TRP A 87 4.05 -13.89 -1.06
C TRP A 87 5.16 -12.86 -1.27
N ILE A 88 5.36 -11.91 -0.34
CA ILE A 88 6.37 -10.86 -0.50
C ILE A 88 7.79 -11.44 -0.53
N HIS A 89 8.10 -12.49 0.26
CA HIS A 89 9.38 -13.18 0.16
C HIS A 89 9.58 -13.80 -1.23
N SER A 90 8.56 -14.45 -1.80
CA SER A 90 8.67 -14.99 -3.15
C SER A 90 8.90 -13.92 -4.23
N VAL A 91 8.32 -12.73 -4.06
CA VAL A 91 8.56 -11.58 -4.95
C VAL A 91 10.00 -11.08 -4.81
N LEU A 92 10.52 -10.95 -3.58
CA LEU A 92 11.90 -10.53 -3.33
C LEU A 92 12.92 -11.54 -3.88
N ASP A 93 12.65 -12.84 -3.73
CA ASP A 93 13.48 -13.90 -4.30
C ASP A 93 13.49 -13.81 -5.83
N ALA A 94 12.33 -13.61 -6.45
CA ALA A 94 12.22 -13.43 -7.89
C ALA A 94 13.01 -12.20 -8.38
N ILE A 95 12.91 -11.06 -7.68
CA ILE A 95 13.69 -9.85 -7.98
C ILE A 95 15.19 -10.13 -7.87
N THR A 96 15.63 -10.84 -6.83
CA THR A 96 17.04 -11.21 -6.63
C THR A 96 17.56 -12.09 -7.76
N LEU A 97 16.77 -13.06 -8.20
CA LEU A 97 17.11 -13.93 -9.32
C LEU A 97 17.18 -13.15 -10.64
N LEU A 98 16.26 -12.21 -10.87
CA LEU A 98 16.26 -11.35 -12.06
C LEU A 98 17.51 -10.44 -12.10
N LYS A 99 17.89 -9.87 -10.95
CA LYS A 99 19.12 -9.08 -10.82
C LYS A 99 20.36 -9.90 -11.17
N LYS A 100 20.46 -11.14 -10.67
CA LYS A 100 21.58 -12.04 -10.96
C LYS A 100 21.68 -12.40 -12.44
N LYS A 101 20.54 -12.63 -13.11
CA LYS A 101 20.51 -13.05 -14.52
C LYS A 101 20.72 -11.90 -15.50
N ASN A 102 20.42 -10.66 -15.11
CA ASN A 102 20.41 -9.51 -16.02
C ASN A 102 21.22 -8.32 -15.47
N THR A 103 22.43 -8.58 -14.98
CA THR A 103 23.33 -7.59 -14.35
C THR A 103 23.56 -6.36 -15.24
N LYS A 104 23.84 -6.56 -16.53
CA LYS A 104 24.08 -5.46 -17.49
C LYS A 104 22.88 -4.51 -17.66
N ALA A 105 21.65 -5.01 -17.56
CA ALA A 105 20.44 -4.18 -17.66
C ALA A 105 20.14 -3.43 -16.36
N TYR A 106 20.48 -4.02 -15.21
CA TYR A 106 20.30 -3.38 -13.90
C TYR A 106 21.31 -2.27 -13.63
N ASP A 107 22.56 -2.44 -14.06
CA ASP A 107 23.60 -1.41 -13.92
C ASP A 107 23.32 -0.16 -14.77
N ALA A 108 22.43 -0.25 -15.76
CA ALA A 108 22.02 0.88 -16.61
C ALA A 108 20.81 1.67 -16.07
N LEU A 109 20.17 1.22 -14.98
CA LEU A 109 18.99 1.85 -14.37
C LEU A 109 19.30 2.64 -13.08
N ASN A 110 20.53 2.57 -12.59
CA ASN A 110 21.05 3.36 -11.46
C ASN A 110 22.07 4.40 -11.95
#